data_AF-A0A7V5QAE1-F1
#
_entry.id   AF-A0A7V5QAE1-F1
#
_cell.length_a   1.000
_cell.length_b   1.000
_cell.length_c   1.000
_cell.angle_alpha   90.00
_cell.angle_beta   90.00
_cell.angle_gamma   90.00
#
_symmetry.space_group_name_H-M   'P 1'
#
loop_
_entity.id
_entity.type
_entity.pdbx_description
1 polymer ?
#
loop_
_entity_poly.entity_id
_entity_poly.type
_entity_poly.pdbx_seq_one_letter_code
_entity_poly.pdbx_strand_id
1 'polypeptide(L)'
;MVSLNLEVSEMLELTQWKDDAEVEAAIDKPEFHHALGEECADILLYLLLIAERAGINLAQAAAAKIEKNGKKYPVEKARGNARKYTEL
;
A
#
# COMPACT_ATOMS: atom_id res chain seq x y z
N MET A 1 4.69 6.52 -14.60
CA MET A 1 5.46 5.45 -13.94
C MET A 1 6.65 6.01 -13.17
N VAL A 2 7.48 6.89 -13.76
CA VAL A 2 8.55 7.59 -13.00
C VAL A 2 7.97 8.41 -11.84
N SER A 3 6.98 9.28 -12.07
CA SER A 3 6.36 10.07 -10.99
C SER A 3 5.81 9.21 -9.84
N LEU A 4 5.03 8.16 -10.15
CA LEU A 4 4.58 7.19 -9.14
C LEU A 4 5.73 6.63 -8.28
N ASN A 5 6.89 6.36 -8.88
CA ASN A 5 8.04 5.86 -8.13
C ASN A 5 8.70 6.93 -7.26
N LEU A 6 8.65 8.20 -7.67
CA LEU A 6 9.11 9.33 -6.86
C LEU A 6 8.22 9.50 -5.62
N GLU A 7 6.90 9.54 -5.77
CA GLU A 7 5.97 9.69 -4.62
C GLU A 7 6.11 8.52 -3.63
N VAL A 8 6.31 7.30 -4.13
CA VAL A 8 6.60 6.14 -3.26
C VAL A 8 7.92 6.32 -2.52
N SER A 9 8.90 6.98 -3.12
CA SER A 9 10.19 7.27 -2.48
C SER A 9 10.05 8.37 -1.43
N GLU A 10 9.27 9.42 -1.70
CA GLU A 10 8.95 10.50 -0.75
C GLU A 10 8.21 9.92 0.48
N MET A 11 7.23 9.02 0.26
CA MET A 11 6.63 8.24 1.35
C MET A 11 7.65 7.44 2.17
N LEU A 12 8.62 6.80 1.52
CA LEU A 12 9.66 6.04 2.22
C LEU A 12 10.57 6.95 3.05
N GLU A 13 10.87 8.17 2.59
CA GLU A 13 11.67 9.15 3.32
C GLU A 13 11.06 9.53 4.67
N LEU A 14 9.73 9.53 4.80
CA LEU A 14 9.02 9.76 6.07
C LEU A 14 9.38 8.69 7.12
N THR A 15 9.68 7.47 6.67
CA THR A 15 9.94 6.30 7.53
C THR A 15 11.40 5.86 7.58
N GLN A 16 12.28 6.43 6.76
CA GLN A 16 13.63 5.89 6.49
C GLN A 16 14.53 5.70 7.73
N TRP A 17 14.33 6.51 8.78
CA TRP A 17 15.11 6.50 10.02
C TRP A 17 14.30 6.01 11.22
N LYS A 18 13.19 5.30 10.99
CA LYS A 18 12.26 4.83 12.02
C LYS A 18 12.15 3.31 11.97
N ASP A 19 12.08 2.67 13.13
CA ASP A 19 11.60 1.29 13.22
C ASP A 19 10.06 1.23 13.21
N ASP A 20 9.51 0.02 13.12
CA ASP A 20 8.05 -0.19 13.04
C ASP A 20 7.30 0.43 14.23
N ALA A 21 7.87 0.37 15.44
CA ALA A 21 7.23 0.94 16.64
C ALA A 21 7.27 2.47 16.63
N GLU A 22 8.36 3.06 16.14
CA GLU A 22 8.49 4.50 15.96
C GLU A 22 7.55 5.04 14.87
N VAL A 23 7.32 4.28 13.80
CA VAL A 23 6.33 4.61 12.75
C VAL A 23 4.92 4.55 13.34
N GLU A 24 4.56 3.46 14.04
CA GLU A 24 3.24 3.33 14.68
C GLU A 24 2.96 4.48 15.64
N ALA A 25 3.93 4.85 16.48
CA ALA A 25 3.80 5.99 17.39
C ALA A 25 3.76 7.36 16.69
N ALA A 26 4.23 7.44 15.44
CA ALA A 26 4.19 8.67 14.65
C ALA A 26 2.85 8.85 13.91
N ILE A 27 2.09 7.79 13.64
CA ILE A 27 0.80 7.86 12.92
C ILE A 27 -0.17 8.83 13.58
N ASP A 28 -0.19 8.90 14.91
CA ASP A 28 -1.08 9.81 15.65
C ASP A 28 -0.57 11.25 15.74
N LYS A 29 0.65 11.53 15.27
CA LYS A 29 1.21 12.90 15.26
C LYS A 29 0.64 13.67 14.07
N PRO A 30 -0.01 14.83 14.28
CA PRO A 30 -0.69 15.56 13.21
C PRO A 30 0.19 15.86 12.00
N GLU A 31 1.45 16.26 12.20
CA GLU A 31 2.36 16.59 11.08
C GLU A 31 2.72 15.35 10.25
N PHE A 32 3.00 14.23 10.91
CA PHE A 32 3.33 12.99 10.22
C PHE A 32 2.12 12.40 9.50
N HIS A 33 0.95 12.39 10.15
CA HIS A 33 -0.30 11.95 9.54
C HIS A 33 -0.65 12.77 8.29
N HIS A 34 -0.46 14.09 8.37
CA HIS A 34 -0.71 14.97 7.23
C HIS A 34 0.24 14.65 6.07
N ALA A 35 1.55 14.62 6.32
CA ALA A 35 2.56 14.31 5.30
C ALA A 35 2.31 12.93 4.67
N LEU A 36 2.10 11.89 5.48
CA LEU A 36 1.78 10.54 4.99
C LEU A 36 0.52 10.54 4.12
N GLY A 37 -0.48 11.36 4.47
CA GLY A 37 -1.71 11.52 3.72
C GLY A 37 -1.50 12.17 2.34
N GLU A 38 -0.62 13.17 2.24
CA GLU A 38 -0.25 13.79 0.95
C GLU A 38 0.41 12.76 0.04
N GLU A 39 1.41 12.04 0.54
CA GLU A 39 2.09 10.99 -0.24
C GLU A 39 1.14 9.87 -0.68
N CYS A 40 0.22 9.45 0.20
CA CYS A 40 -0.83 8.49 -0.15
C CYS A 40 -1.71 9.00 -1.30
N ALA A 41 -2.06 10.29 -1.28
CA ALA A 41 -2.88 10.90 -2.30
C ALA A 41 -2.14 10.98 -3.64
N ASP A 42 -0.87 11.39 -3.64
CA ASP A 42 -0.08 11.51 -4.86
C ASP A 42 0.16 10.15 -5.53
N ILE A 43 0.47 9.12 -4.73
CA ILE A 43 0.55 7.73 -5.21
C ILE A 43 -0.77 7.29 -5.85
N LEU A 44 -1.90 7.54 -5.17
CA LEU A 44 -3.22 7.17 -5.67
C LEU A 44 -3.55 7.89 -6.99
N LEU A 45 -3.30 9.20 -7.07
CA LEU A 45 -3.59 10.01 -8.25
C LEU A 45 -2.76 9.55 -9.45
N TYR A 46 -1.46 9.28 -9.28
CA TYR A 46 -0.64 8.75 -10.36
C TYR A 46 -1.02 7.34 -10.76
N LEU A 47 -1.41 6.48 -9.80
CA LEU A 47 -1.91 5.14 -10.12
C LEU A 47 -3.21 5.19 -10.93
N LEU A 48 -4.15 6.07 -10.55
CA LEU A 48 -5.38 6.31 -11.31
C LEU A 48 -5.08 6.79 -12.73
N LEU A 49 -4.17 7.76 -12.89
CA LEU A 49 -3.76 8.26 -14.20
C LEU A 49 -3.13 7.16 -15.08
N ILE A 50 -2.31 6.29 -14.49
CA ILE A 50 -1.71 5.16 -15.20
C ILE A 50 -2.79 4.16 -15.64
N ALA A 51 -3.73 3.83 -14.74
CA ALA A 51 -4.81 2.89 -15.02
C ALA A 51 -5.73 3.40 -16.15
N GLU A 52 -6.11 4.68 -16.08
CA GLU A 52 -6.90 5.36 -17.12
C GLU A 52 -6.22 5.25 -18.49
N ARG A 53 -4.93 5.61 -18.57
CA ARG A 53 -4.16 5.57 -19.83
C ARG A 53 -3.95 4.15 -20.37
N ALA A 54 -3.92 3.16 -19.49
CA ALA A 54 -3.77 1.76 -19.86
C ALA A 54 -5.11 1.05 -20.16
N GLY A 55 -6.25 1.76 -20.01
CA GLY A 55 -7.58 1.16 -20.16
C GLY A 55 -7.90 0.11 -19.08
N ILE A 56 -7.31 0.24 -17.89
CA ILE A 56 -7.49 -0.70 -16.77
C ILE A 56 -8.60 -0.17 -15.87
N ASN A 57 -9.67 -0.95 -15.69
CA ASN A 57 -10.61 -0.72 -14.59
C ASN A 57 -9.95 -1.12 -13.27
N LEU A 58 -9.33 -0.14 -12.60
CA LEU A 58 -8.55 -0.37 -11.39
C LEU A 58 -9.39 -0.95 -10.25
N ALA A 59 -10.64 -0.51 -10.09
CA ALA A 59 -11.54 -1.02 -9.06
C ALA A 59 -11.88 -2.51 -9.27
N GLN A 60 -12.19 -2.89 -10.51
CA GLN A 60 -12.43 -4.29 -10.87
C GLN A 60 -11.17 -5.15 -10.67
N ALA A 61 -10.00 -4.64 -11.08
CA ALA A 61 -8.73 -5.33 -10.89
C ALA A 61 -8.41 -5.54 -9.40
N ALA A 62 -8.67 -4.54 -8.55
CA ALA A 62 -8.50 -4.62 -7.10
C ALA A 62 -9.45 -5.66 -6.48
N ALA A 63 -10.74 -5.65 -6.84
CA ALA A 63 -11.72 -6.63 -6.35
C ALA A 63 -11.34 -8.07 -6.72
N ALA A 64 -10.97 -8.32 -7.98
CA ALA A 64 -10.50 -9.64 -8.43
C ALA A 64 -9.22 -10.07 -7.70
N LYS A 65 -8.33 -9.13 -7.37
CA LYS A 65 -7.11 -9.41 -6.61
C LYS A 65 -7.42 -9.79 -5.16
N ILE A 66 -8.37 -9.14 -4.50
CA ILE A 66 -8.84 -9.50 -3.15
C ILE A 66 -9.40 -10.92 -3.13
N GLU A 67 -10.26 -11.28 -4.09
CA GLU A 67 -10.82 -12.64 -4.19
C GLU A 67 -9.70 -13.69 -4.38
N LYS A 68 -8.75 -13.41 -5.28
CA LYS A 68 -7.58 -14.27 -5.49
C LYS A 68 -6.73 -14.40 -4.23
N ASN A 69 -6.53 -13.32 -3.48
CA ASN A 69 -5.78 -13.34 -2.23
C ASN A 69 -6.51 -14.16 -1.15
N GLY A 70 -7.83 -14.08 -1.05
CA GLY A 70 -8.61 -14.89 -0.11
C GLY A 70 -8.50 -16.40 -0.39
N LYS A 71 -8.50 -16.81 -1.66
CA LYS A 71 -8.22 -18.21 -2.06
C LYS A 71 -6.80 -18.64 -1.72
N LYS A 72 -5.85 -17.70 -1.82
CA LYS A 72 -4.42 -17.93 -1.60
C LYS A 72 -4.06 -17.98 -0.11
N TYR A 73 -4.77 -17.24 0.73
CA TYR A 73 -4.56 -17.14 2.17
C TYR A 73 -5.88 -17.43 2.90
N PRO A 74 -6.30 -18.71 3.00
CA PRO A 74 -7.49 -19.08 3.74
C PRO A 74 -7.37 -18.65 5.20
N VAL A 75 -8.44 -18.08 5.77
CA VAL A 75 -8.45 -17.56 7.16
C VAL A 75 -8.01 -18.63 8.15
N GLU A 76 -8.47 -19.88 7.97
CA GLU A 76 -8.13 -21.02 8.83
C GLU A 76 -6.62 -21.34 8.89
N LYS A 77 -5.85 -20.92 7.87
CA LYS A 77 -4.42 -21.19 7.76
C LYS A 77 -3.55 -19.94 7.96
N ALA A 78 -4.06 -18.77 7.60
CA ALA A 78 -3.28 -17.54 7.50
C ALA A 78 -3.56 -16.52 8.62
N ARG A 79 -4.60 -16.71 9.44
CA ARG A 79 -4.93 -15.74 10.50
C ARG A 79 -3.80 -15.67 11.53
N GLY A 80 -3.22 -14.48 11.70
CA GLY A 80 -2.09 -14.23 12.60
C GLY A 80 -0.73 -14.71 12.08
N ASN A 81 -0.63 -15.07 10.80
CA ASN A 81 0.60 -15.59 10.20
C ASN A 81 0.92 -14.87 8.89
N ALA A 82 2.05 -14.14 8.86
CA ALA A 82 2.53 -13.41 7.67
C ALA A 82 3.30 -14.30 6.68
N ARG A 83 3.43 -15.61 6.93
CA ARG A 83 4.09 -16.55 6.01
C ARG A 83 3.39 -16.55 4.66
N LYS A 84 4.19 -16.70 3.60
CA LYS A 84 3.64 -16.89 2.26
C LYS A 84 2.82 -18.17 2.24
N TYR A 85 1.77 -18.21 1.42
CA TYR A 85 0.92 -19.39 1.20
C TYR A 85 1.68 -20.68 0.82
N THR A 86 2.89 -20.57 0.29
CA THR A 86 3.79 -21.70 0.00
C THR A 86 4.39 -22.33 1.27
N GLU A 87 4.22 -21.68 2.41
CA GLU A 87 4.75 -22.00 3.73
C GLU A 87 3.62 -22.10 4.79
N LEU A 88 2.35 -22.15 4.33
CA LEU A 88 1.12 -22.31 5.12
C LEU A 88 0.55 -23.74 5.07
#